data_AF-A0A7R9AIK2-F1
#
_entry.id   AF-A0A7R9AIK2-F1
#
_cell.length_a   1.000
_cell.length_b   1.000
_cell.length_c   1.000
_cell.angle_alpha   90.00
_cell.angle_beta   90.00
_cell.angle_gamma   90.00
#
_symmetry.space_group_name_H-M   'P 1'
#
loop_
_entity.id
_entity.type
_entity.pdbx_description
1 polymer ?
#
loop_
_entity_poly.entity_id
_entity_poly.type
_entity_poly.pdbx_seq_one_letter_code
_entity_poly.pdbx_strand_id
1 'polypeptide(L)'
;MTHMYKQDRSRRTIDIVYVTAHVDVTQTPFCVAVDHSRSRIVVAIRGTISMQDILTDLNAEAEIIPISKPREDWLGHKGMVQAAVYIRNKLKEEGILKEAIEKSTEGMKGDEEAGFQGEGQGAYPLVLVGHSLGAGTAVILAILMREEFPDLEAFVYSPPGGLLSLSAAKYTQEFCTSVILGKDVVARIGLSQMEVLRADLLNVLTRSRETKVE
;
A
#
# COMPACT_ATOMS: atom_id res chain seq x y z
N MET A 1 -24.17 -44.11 9.29
CA MET A 1 -24.52 -43.25 8.15
C MET A 1 -24.17 -41.82 8.55
N THR A 2 -22.91 -41.45 8.40
CA THR A 2 -22.38 -40.14 8.83
C THR A 2 -22.79 -39.11 7.79
N HIS A 3 -23.76 -38.26 8.12
CA HIS A 3 -24.14 -37.13 7.27
C HIS A 3 -22.98 -36.12 7.26
N MET A 4 -22.17 -36.19 6.21
CA MET A 4 -21.27 -35.12 5.82
C MET A 4 -22.11 -33.91 5.40
N TYR A 5 -22.05 -32.83 6.18
CA TYR A 5 -22.44 -31.51 5.69
C TYR A 5 -21.48 -31.13 4.55
N LYS A 6 -21.91 -31.28 3.30
CA LYS A 6 -21.30 -30.57 2.18
C LYS A 6 -21.63 -29.09 2.38
N GLN A 7 -20.69 -28.36 2.96
CA GLN A 7 -20.75 -26.91 3.05
C GLN A 7 -20.65 -26.35 1.63
N ASP A 8 -21.71 -25.69 1.16
CA ASP A 8 -21.81 -25.12 -0.17
C ASP A 8 -20.76 -24.00 -0.34
N ARG A 9 -19.74 -24.23 -1.18
CA ARG A 9 -18.67 -23.27 -1.52
C ARG A 9 -19.11 -22.28 -2.62
N SER A 10 -20.40 -22.18 -2.94
CA SER A 10 -20.85 -21.32 -4.03
C SER A 10 -20.80 -19.82 -3.67
N ARG A 11 -19.92 -19.10 -4.41
CA ARG A 11 -19.86 -17.65 -4.66
C ARG A 11 -19.45 -16.69 -3.51
N ARG A 12 -18.25 -16.86 -2.95
CA ARG A 12 -17.56 -15.67 -2.39
C ARG A 12 -16.95 -14.89 -3.54
N THR A 13 -17.39 -13.64 -3.74
CA THR A 13 -16.80 -12.74 -4.74
C THR A 13 -15.44 -12.20 -4.31
N ILE A 14 -15.14 -12.27 -3.01
CA ILE A 14 -13.89 -11.80 -2.42
C ILE A 14 -13.32 -12.88 -1.51
N ASP A 15 -12.05 -13.23 -1.72
CA ASP A 15 -11.27 -14.06 -0.82
C ASP A 15 -10.21 -13.23 -0.11
N ILE A 16 -10.27 -13.17 1.22
CA ILE A 16 -9.23 -12.53 2.04
C ILE A 16 -8.11 -13.55 2.23
N VAL A 17 -6.92 -13.22 1.74
CA VAL A 17 -5.72 -14.07 1.80
C VAL A 17 -4.93 -13.76 3.06
N TYR A 18 -4.80 -12.47 3.39
CA TYR A 18 -3.98 -12.04 4.51
C TYR A 18 -4.52 -10.77 5.13
N VAL A 19 -4.47 -10.69 6.46
CA VAL A 19 -4.73 -9.47 7.22
C VAL A 19 -3.75 -9.42 8.38
N THR A 20 -3.05 -8.30 8.50
CA THR A 20 -2.35 -7.98 9.75
C THR A 20 -3.08 -6.86 10.48
N ALA A 21 -3.24 -7.03 11.79
CA ALA A 21 -3.78 -6.01 12.69
C ALA A 21 -2.74 -5.48 13.68
N HIS A 22 -1.51 -6.03 13.67
CA HIS A 22 -0.46 -5.60 14.57
C HIS A 22 0.17 -4.29 14.06
N VAL A 23 0.39 -3.35 14.98
CA VAL A 23 0.91 -2.01 14.68
C VAL A 23 2.24 -1.87 15.39
N ASP A 24 3.29 -1.67 14.61
CA ASP A 24 4.61 -1.24 15.09
C ASP A 24 5.08 -0.09 14.19
N VAL A 25 6.00 0.74 14.67
CA VAL A 25 6.46 1.99 14.03
C VAL A 25 6.92 1.79 12.58
N THR A 26 7.43 0.60 12.24
CA THR A 26 7.87 0.23 10.88
C THR A 26 7.01 -0.84 10.22
N GLN A 27 6.02 -1.39 10.93
CA GLN A 27 5.17 -2.46 10.44
C GLN A 27 3.78 -1.92 10.16
N THR A 28 3.61 -1.37 8.96
CA THR A 28 2.32 -0.85 8.51
C THR A 28 1.33 -2.00 8.30
N PRO A 29 0.14 -1.95 8.92
CA PRO A 29 -0.88 -2.96 8.68
C PRO A 29 -1.35 -2.96 7.22
N PHE A 30 -1.56 -4.13 6.64
CA PHE A 30 -2.12 -4.28 5.30
C PHE A 30 -3.00 -5.53 5.20
N CYS A 31 -3.83 -5.55 4.16
CA CYS A 31 -4.69 -6.66 3.80
C CYS A 31 -4.40 -7.07 2.35
N VAL A 32 -4.48 -8.36 2.06
CA VAL A 32 -4.44 -8.91 0.70
C VAL A 32 -5.75 -9.66 0.45
N ALA A 33 -6.44 -9.29 -0.63
CA ALA A 33 -7.69 -9.92 -1.04
C ALA A 33 -7.71 -10.18 -2.54
N VAL A 34 -8.42 -11.23 -2.96
CA VAL A 34 -8.71 -11.54 -4.36
C VAL A 34 -10.16 -11.16 -4.61
N ASP A 35 -10.40 -10.18 -5.50
CA ASP A 35 -11.73 -9.78 -5.95
C ASP A 35 -12.01 -10.43 -7.30
N HIS A 36 -12.80 -11.51 -7.28
CA HIS A 36 -13.21 -12.26 -8.46
C HIS A 36 -14.23 -11.50 -9.32
N SER A 37 -14.96 -10.53 -8.76
CA SER A 37 -15.92 -9.74 -9.52
C SER A 37 -15.25 -8.74 -10.46
N ARG A 38 -14.05 -8.30 -10.10
CA ARG A 38 -13.23 -7.36 -10.88
C ARG A 38 -11.98 -8.00 -11.48
N SER A 39 -11.76 -9.29 -11.22
CA SER A 39 -10.56 -10.01 -11.60
C SER A 39 -9.29 -9.30 -11.14
N ARG A 40 -9.22 -8.92 -9.85
CA ARG A 40 -8.08 -8.18 -9.25
C ARG A 40 -7.54 -8.86 -7.99
N ILE A 41 -6.22 -8.82 -7.81
CA ILE A 41 -5.59 -9.01 -6.49
C ILE A 41 -5.39 -7.62 -5.88
N VAL A 42 -5.94 -7.37 -4.71
CA VAL A 42 -5.88 -6.07 -4.04
C VAL A 42 -5.00 -6.16 -2.80
N VAL A 43 -3.98 -5.30 -2.72
CA VAL A 43 -3.20 -5.07 -1.50
C VAL A 43 -3.61 -3.70 -0.94
N ALA A 44 -4.30 -3.71 0.19
CA ALA A 44 -4.77 -2.52 0.86
C ALA A 44 -3.86 -2.17 2.04
N ILE A 45 -3.19 -1.03 1.97
CA ILE A 45 -2.24 -0.56 2.98
C ILE A 45 -2.93 0.47 3.87
N ARG A 46 -2.95 0.19 5.17
CA ARG A 46 -3.55 1.06 6.17
C ARG A 46 -2.72 2.33 6.33
N GLY A 47 -3.39 3.48 6.45
CA GLY A 47 -2.75 4.69 6.96
C GLY A 47 -2.51 4.64 8.47
N THR A 48 -1.82 5.66 8.95
CA THR A 48 -1.56 5.96 10.36
C THR A 48 -2.84 6.01 11.22
N ILE A 49 -2.75 5.54 12.46
CA ILE A 49 -3.85 5.55 13.44
C ILE A 49 -3.73 6.73 14.40
N SER A 50 -2.50 7.16 14.71
CA SER A 50 -2.22 8.13 15.76
C SER A 50 -1.34 9.30 15.32
N MET A 51 -1.47 10.44 16.01
CA MET A 51 -0.55 11.58 15.86
C MET A 51 0.90 11.19 16.22
N GLN A 52 1.12 10.17 17.04
CA GLN A 52 2.46 9.64 17.29
C GLN A 52 3.04 8.93 16.07
N ASP A 53 2.25 8.16 15.30
CA ASP A 53 2.78 7.50 14.10
C ASP A 53 3.11 8.56 13.03
N ILE A 54 2.31 9.63 12.95
CA ILE A 54 2.68 10.83 12.18
C ILE A 54 4.03 11.36 12.68
N LEU A 55 4.23 11.60 13.98
CA LEU A 55 5.50 12.15 14.50
C LEU A 55 6.74 11.26 14.23
N THR A 56 6.60 9.94 14.22
CA THR A 56 7.68 9.01 13.83
C THR A 56 7.89 8.98 12.31
N ASP A 57 6.81 9.09 11.54
CA ASP A 57 6.83 9.23 10.07
C ASP A 57 7.18 10.65 9.60
N LEU A 58 7.30 11.63 10.50
CA LEU A 58 7.66 13.02 10.20
C LEU A 58 9.16 13.28 10.37
N ASN A 59 9.99 12.23 10.38
CA ASN A 59 11.43 12.39 10.20
C ASN A 59 11.71 12.49 8.70
N ALA A 60 11.79 13.71 8.15
CA ALA A 60 11.80 13.96 6.71
C ALA A 60 13.14 13.67 6.03
N GLU A 61 13.75 12.56 6.42
CA GLU A 61 14.89 12.00 5.70
C GLU A 61 14.38 11.37 4.40
N ALA A 62 15.06 11.69 3.31
CA ALA A 62 14.87 11.03 2.04
C ALA A 62 15.77 9.79 1.97
N GLU A 63 15.25 8.70 1.43
CA GLU A 63 15.99 7.46 1.19
C GLU A 63 15.90 7.05 -0.28
N ILE A 64 16.97 6.48 -0.82
CA ILE A 64 16.97 5.93 -2.19
C ILE A 64 16.01 4.75 -2.24
N ILE A 65 15.11 4.74 -3.20
CA ILE A 65 14.15 3.65 -3.37
C ILE A 65 14.91 2.39 -3.86
N PRO A 66 14.90 1.27 -3.12
CA PRO A 66 15.74 0.11 -3.39
C PRO A 66 15.14 -0.79 -4.48
N ILE A 67 15.18 -0.30 -5.72
CA ILE A 67 14.85 -1.04 -6.94
C ILE A 67 16.05 -1.87 -7.44
N SER A 68 15.79 -2.88 -8.27
CA SER A 68 16.80 -3.84 -8.78
C SER A 68 17.99 -3.17 -9.47
N LYS A 69 17.74 -2.06 -10.19
CA LYS A 69 18.75 -1.21 -10.81
C LYS A 69 18.74 0.16 -10.12
N PRO A 70 19.59 0.38 -9.11
CA PRO A 70 19.56 1.60 -8.30
C PRO A 70 19.65 2.86 -9.16
N ARG A 71 18.87 3.88 -8.80
CA ARG A 71 18.88 5.21 -9.39
C ARG A 71 19.06 6.22 -8.27
N GLU A 72 20.17 6.95 -8.29
CA GLU A 72 20.52 7.90 -7.22
C GLU A 72 19.52 9.05 -7.09
N ASP A 73 18.84 9.40 -8.19
CA ASP A 73 17.85 10.47 -8.25
C ASP A 73 16.44 10.01 -7.86
N TRP A 74 16.24 8.72 -7.51
CA TRP A 74 14.95 8.17 -7.09
C TRP A 74 14.89 8.09 -5.57
N LEU A 75 14.36 9.16 -4.99
CA LEU A 75 14.24 9.32 -3.55
C LEU A 75 12.78 9.22 -3.12
N GLY A 76 12.55 8.59 -1.98
CA GLY A 76 11.26 8.54 -1.30
C GLY A 76 11.40 8.94 0.16
N HIS A 77 10.27 9.25 0.81
CA HIS A 77 10.25 9.48 2.24
C HIS A 77 10.69 8.22 3.01
N LYS A 78 11.74 8.30 3.83
CA LYS A 78 12.40 7.16 4.49
C LYS A 78 11.43 6.20 5.19
N GLY A 79 10.53 6.72 6.03
CA GLY A 79 9.56 5.86 6.74
C GLY A 79 8.66 5.06 5.79
N MET A 80 8.23 5.67 4.69
CA MET A 80 7.36 5.03 3.71
C MET A 80 8.13 4.08 2.79
N VAL A 81 9.42 4.37 2.50
CA VAL A 81 10.32 3.43 1.82
C VAL A 81 10.50 2.17 2.66
N GLN A 82 10.79 2.33 3.95
CA GLN A 82 10.98 1.21 4.87
C GLN A 82 9.70 0.37 5.03
N ALA A 83 8.55 1.02 5.16
CA ALA A 83 7.25 0.35 5.21
C ALA A 83 6.96 -0.43 3.91
N ALA A 84 7.24 0.15 2.74
CA ALA A 84 7.03 -0.52 1.45
C ALA A 84 7.97 -1.73 1.29
N VAL A 85 9.24 -1.62 1.72
CA VAL A 85 10.20 -2.73 1.72
C VAL A 85 9.74 -3.84 2.65
N TYR A 86 9.28 -3.51 3.86
CA TYR A 86 8.71 -4.48 4.80
C TYR A 86 7.54 -5.25 4.18
N ILE A 87 6.56 -4.55 3.60
CA ILE A 87 5.39 -5.18 2.97
C ILE A 87 5.82 -6.06 1.80
N ARG A 88 6.70 -5.58 0.91
CA ARG A 88 7.22 -6.36 -0.22
C ARG A 88 7.87 -7.66 0.25
N ASN A 89 8.75 -7.59 1.25
CA ASN A 89 9.45 -8.76 1.76
C ASN A 89 8.45 -9.74 2.38
N LYS A 90 7.50 -9.24 3.19
CA LYS A 90 6.46 -10.07 3.79
C LYS A 90 5.59 -10.78 2.74
N LEU A 91 5.16 -10.06 1.71
CA LEU A 91 4.36 -10.61 0.60
C LEU A 91 5.07 -11.77 -0.12
N LYS A 92 6.41 -11.70 -0.23
CA LYS A 92 7.25 -12.71 -0.90
C LYS A 92 7.64 -13.86 0.01
N GLU A 93 8.24 -13.54 1.17
CA GLU A 93 8.83 -14.52 2.09
C GLU A 93 7.77 -15.40 2.76
N GLU A 94 6.60 -14.84 3.09
CA GLU A 94 5.48 -15.62 3.65
C GLU A 94 4.60 -16.26 2.56
N GLY A 95 4.92 -16.08 1.27
CA GLY A 95 4.17 -16.67 0.17
C GLY A 95 2.75 -16.12 -0.01
N ILE A 96 2.41 -15.00 0.64
CA ILE A 96 1.06 -14.39 0.61
C ILE A 96 0.63 -14.08 -0.84
N LEU A 97 1.54 -13.50 -1.63
CA LEU A 97 1.22 -13.13 -3.01
C LEU A 97 1.06 -14.37 -3.90
N LYS A 98 1.83 -15.43 -3.63
CA LYS A 98 1.70 -16.71 -4.33
C LYS A 98 0.32 -17.33 -4.06
N GLU A 99 -0.13 -17.34 -2.81
CA GLU A 99 -1.48 -17.84 -2.47
C GLU A 99 -2.58 -17.01 -3.17
N ALA A 100 -2.43 -15.68 -3.22
CA ALA A 100 -3.38 -14.81 -3.92
C ALA A 100 -3.45 -15.09 -5.42
N ILE A 101 -2.30 -15.30 -6.07
CA ILE A 101 -2.20 -15.68 -7.49
C ILE A 101 -2.86 -17.04 -7.72
N GLU A 102 -2.59 -18.05 -6.90
CA GLU A 102 -3.20 -19.37 -7.00
C GLU A 102 -4.74 -19.27 -6.94
N LYS A 103 -5.28 -18.56 -5.94
CA LYS A 103 -6.72 -18.30 -5.82
C LYS A 103 -7.31 -17.54 -7.02
N SER A 104 -6.57 -16.61 -7.60
CA SER A 104 -7.03 -15.85 -8.79
C SER A 104 -7.22 -16.75 -10.02
N THR A 105 -6.47 -17.85 -10.10
CA THR A 105 -6.54 -18.80 -11.22
C THR A 105 -7.61 -19.89 -11.03
N GLU A 106 -8.08 -20.12 -9.79
CA GLU A 106 -9.10 -21.14 -9.48
C GLU A 106 -10.44 -20.84 -10.15
N GLY A 107 -10.81 -19.56 -10.27
CA GLY A 107 -12.05 -19.13 -10.94
C GLY A 107 -12.00 -19.17 -12.46
N MET A 108 -10.82 -19.12 -13.08
CA MET A 108 -10.66 -19.11 -14.55
C MET A 108 -10.71 -20.49 -15.20
N LYS A 109 -10.59 -21.58 -14.43
CA LYS A 109 -10.64 -22.96 -14.96
C LYS A 109 -12.03 -23.39 -15.45
N GLY A 110 -13.05 -22.54 -15.33
CA GLY A 110 -14.42 -22.80 -15.78
C GLY A 110 -14.84 -22.12 -17.08
N ASP A 111 -14.13 -21.07 -17.52
CA ASP A 111 -14.54 -20.19 -18.62
C ASP A 111 -13.45 -20.13 -19.70
N GLU A 112 -13.27 -21.20 -20.47
CA GLU A 112 -12.28 -21.28 -21.57
C GLU A 112 -12.61 -20.39 -22.79
N GLU A 113 -13.68 -19.59 -22.78
CA GLU A 113 -14.11 -18.78 -23.95
C GLU A 113 -13.84 -17.25 -23.85
N ALA A 114 -13.38 -16.71 -22.72
CA ALA A 114 -13.10 -15.28 -22.59
C ALA A 114 -11.61 -14.96 -22.82
N GLY A 115 -11.24 -14.77 -24.09
CA GLY A 115 -9.87 -14.50 -24.54
C GLY A 115 -9.25 -13.20 -24.02
N PHE A 116 -8.61 -13.26 -22.85
CA PHE A 116 -7.61 -12.27 -22.43
C PHE A 116 -6.25 -12.94 -22.26
N GLN A 117 -5.43 -12.85 -23.29
CA GLN A 117 -4.04 -13.30 -23.31
C GLN A 117 -3.12 -12.09 -23.03
N GLY A 118 -2.88 -11.81 -21.75
CA GLY A 118 -1.72 -11.03 -21.32
C GLY A 118 -0.53 -11.98 -21.15
N GLU A 119 0.59 -11.68 -21.79
CA GLU A 119 1.81 -12.49 -21.75
C GLU A 119 2.44 -12.43 -20.34
N GLY A 120 1.94 -13.28 -19.44
CA GLY A 120 2.36 -13.33 -18.04
C GLY A 120 1.42 -14.12 -17.13
N GLN A 121 1.18 -15.39 -17.45
CA GLN A 121 0.66 -16.42 -16.52
C GLN A 121 -0.69 -16.15 -15.83
N GLY A 122 -1.79 -15.97 -16.58
CA GLY A 122 -3.16 -16.33 -16.15
C GLY A 122 -3.68 -15.84 -14.79
N ALA A 123 -3.05 -14.83 -14.19
CA ALA A 123 -3.35 -14.33 -12.85
C ALA A 123 -4.02 -12.96 -12.94
N TYR A 124 -4.86 -12.65 -11.95
CA TYR A 124 -5.48 -11.34 -11.87
C TYR A 124 -4.44 -10.22 -11.68
N PRO A 125 -4.60 -9.07 -12.36
CA PRO A 125 -3.70 -7.93 -12.15
C PRO A 125 -3.69 -7.45 -10.70
N LEU A 126 -2.51 -7.00 -10.26
CA LEU A 126 -2.27 -6.50 -8.92
C LEU A 126 -2.67 -5.04 -8.80
N VAL A 127 -3.47 -4.73 -7.79
CA VAL A 127 -3.93 -3.38 -7.47
C VAL A 127 -3.49 -3.01 -6.06
N LEU A 128 -2.75 -1.91 -5.95
CA LEU A 128 -2.34 -1.36 -4.66
C LEU A 128 -3.27 -0.21 -4.28
N VAL A 129 -3.75 -0.21 -3.04
CA VAL A 129 -4.59 0.88 -2.52
C VAL A 129 -4.12 1.32 -1.15
N GLY A 130 -4.35 2.59 -0.85
CA GLY A 130 -4.03 3.16 0.46
C GLY A 130 -4.62 4.54 0.63
N HIS A 131 -4.70 4.99 1.88
CA HIS A 131 -5.14 6.34 2.24
C HIS A 131 -4.09 7.04 3.11
N SER A 132 -3.91 8.34 2.91
CA SER A 132 -2.97 9.17 3.70
C SER A 132 -1.55 8.57 3.69
N LEU A 133 -0.94 8.27 4.84
CA LEU A 133 0.37 7.60 4.89
C LEU A 133 0.39 6.30 4.08
N GLY A 134 -0.65 5.48 4.20
CA GLY A 134 -0.76 4.21 3.48
C GLY A 134 -0.83 4.40 1.96
N ALA A 135 -1.33 5.55 1.50
CA ALA A 135 -1.26 5.93 0.10
C ALA A 135 0.18 6.18 -0.35
N GLY A 136 0.98 6.87 0.46
CA GLY A 136 2.40 7.09 0.15
C GLY A 136 3.20 5.78 0.12
N THR A 137 2.98 4.90 1.09
CA THR A 137 3.56 3.55 1.09
C THR A 137 3.12 2.74 -0.12
N ALA A 138 1.85 2.83 -0.54
CA ALA A 138 1.33 2.12 -1.71
C ALA A 138 2.00 2.59 -3.02
N VAL A 139 2.25 3.91 -3.17
CA VAL A 139 2.98 4.44 -4.33
C VAL A 139 4.41 3.89 -4.38
N ILE A 140 5.13 3.87 -3.26
CA ILE A 140 6.51 3.35 -3.25
C ILE A 140 6.52 1.84 -3.48
N LEU A 141 5.58 1.10 -2.87
CA LEU A 141 5.42 -0.33 -3.11
C LEU A 141 5.13 -0.61 -4.60
N ALA A 142 4.33 0.23 -5.25
CA ALA A 142 4.06 0.13 -6.69
C ALA A 142 5.36 0.24 -7.51
N ILE A 143 6.23 1.21 -7.19
CA ILE A 143 7.56 1.33 -7.84
C ILE A 143 8.37 0.05 -7.65
N LEU A 144 8.41 -0.49 -6.43
CA LEU A 144 9.21 -1.68 -6.10
C LEU A 144 8.70 -2.95 -6.79
N MET A 145 7.41 -3.04 -7.09
CA MET A 145 6.77 -4.22 -7.65
C MET A 145 6.55 -4.13 -9.17
N ARG A 146 6.73 -2.95 -9.77
CA ARG A 146 6.42 -2.69 -11.19
C ARG A 146 7.20 -3.56 -12.17
N GLU A 147 8.45 -3.92 -11.85
CA GLU A 147 9.27 -4.80 -12.70
C GLU A 147 8.71 -6.23 -12.75
N GLU A 148 8.15 -6.72 -11.64
CA GLU A 148 7.56 -8.06 -11.55
C GLU A 148 6.09 -8.09 -11.99
N PHE A 149 5.38 -6.96 -11.87
CA PHE A 149 3.97 -6.80 -12.21
C PHE A 149 3.78 -5.60 -13.16
N PRO A 150 4.03 -5.77 -14.49
CA PRO A 150 3.93 -4.69 -15.46
C PRO A 150 2.52 -4.12 -15.65
N ASP A 151 1.48 -4.86 -15.30
CA ASP A 151 0.07 -4.43 -15.36
C ASP A 151 -0.46 -3.91 -14.01
N LEU A 152 0.43 -3.68 -13.03
CA LEU A 152 0.06 -3.18 -11.71
C LEU A 152 -0.57 -1.79 -11.79
N GLU A 153 -1.66 -1.58 -11.05
CA GLU A 153 -2.27 -0.26 -10.86
C GLU A 153 -2.24 0.14 -9.38
N ALA A 154 -2.13 1.42 -9.09
CA ALA A 154 -2.26 1.95 -7.74
C ALA A 154 -3.33 3.03 -7.66
N PHE A 155 -4.30 2.87 -6.77
CA PHE A 155 -5.32 3.89 -6.47
C PHE A 155 -5.11 4.41 -5.06
N VAL A 156 -4.59 5.63 -4.97
CA VAL A 156 -4.10 6.19 -3.71
C VAL A 156 -4.89 7.44 -3.34
N TYR A 157 -5.41 7.45 -2.11
CA TYR A 157 -6.28 8.52 -1.64
C TYR A 157 -5.51 9.42 -0.69
N SER A 158 -5.50 10.72 -0.99
CA SER A 158 -4.82 11.71 -0.15
C SER A 158 -3.33 11.39 0.12
N PRO A 159 -2.53 11.00 -0.90
CA PRO A 159 -1.11 10.73 -0.67
C PRO A 159 -0.39 12.00 -0.16
N PRO A 160 0.58 11.87 0.76
CA PRO A 160 1.31 13.01 1.30
C PRO A 160 2.13 13.72 0.22
N GLY A 161 2.16 15.05 0.29
CA GLY A 161 3.00 15.88 -0.57
C GLY A 161 4.50 15.67 -0.31
N GLY A 162 5.33 15.82 -1.35
CA GLY A 162 6.78 15.65 -1.22
C GLY A 162 7.26 14.22 -0.98
N LEU A 163 6.39 13.22 -1.16
CA LEU A 163 6.70 11.80 -1.01
C LEU A 163 7.90 11.32 -1.83
N LEU A 164 8.01 11.79 -3.08
CA LEU A 164 8.94 11.30 -4.09
C LEU A 164 9.77 12.45 -4.66
N SER A 165 10.99 12.13 -5.12
CA SER A 165 11.72 12.99 -6.04
C SER A 165 10.94 13.19 -7.34
N LEU A 166 11.24 14.27 -8.08
CA LEU A 166 10.54 14.58 -9.33
C LEU A 166 10.64 13.44 -10.36
N SER A 167 11.81 12.80 -10.47
CA SER A 167 12.03 11.70 -11.40
C SER A 167 11.17 10.48 -11.05
N ALA A 168 11.13 10.09 -9.77
CA ALA A 168 10.29 8.99 -9.30
C ALA A 168 8.80 9.33 -9.44
N ALA A 169 8.40 10.56 -9.13
CA ALA A 169 7.02 11.01 -9.28
C ALA A 169 6.55 10.94 -10.74
N LYS A 170 7.38 11.36 -11.71
CA LYS A 170 7.05 11.25 -13.14
C LYS A 170 6.85 9.79 -13.56
N TYR A 171 7.71 8.89 -13.11
CA TYR A 171 7.58 7.47 -13.40
C TYR A 171 6.25 6.88 -12.89
N THR A 172 5.82 7.28 -11.70
CA THR A 172 4.55 6.79 -11.12
C THR A 172 3.31 7.23 -11.88
N GLN A 173 3.37 8.24 -12.74
CA GLN A 173 2.20 8.71 -13.51
C GLN A 173 1.65 7.64 -14.47
N GLU A 174 2.47 6.65 -14.83
CA GLU A 174 2.06 5.57 -15.74
C GLU A 174 1.11 4.55 -15.08
N PHE A 175 1.12 4.44 -13.74
CA PHE A 175 0.39 3.37 -13.04
C PHE A 175 -0.26 3.80 -11.72
N CYS A 176 0.01 5.01 -11.21
CA CYS A 176 -0.61 5.54 -10.00
C CYS A 176 -1.68 6.59 -10.33
N THR A 177 -2.90 6.33 -9.88
CA THR A 177 -3.99 7.32 -9.83
C THR A 177 -4.14 7.84 -8.41
N SER A 178 -3.91 9.13 -8.21
CA SER A 178 -4.13 9.79 -6.92
C SER A 178 -5.48 10.52 -6.88
N VAL A 179 -6.22 10.35 -5.77
CA VAL A 179 -7.51 11.01 -5.53
C VAL A 179 -7.35 11.96 -4.36
N ILE A 180 -7.57 13.25 -4.60
CA ILE A 180 -7.42 14.32 -3.60
C ILE A 180 -8.74 15.09 -3.52
N LEU A 181 -9.30 15.21 -2.31
CA LEU A 181 -10.58 15.88 -2.10
C LEU A 181 -10.39 17.36 -1.70
N GLY A 182 -10.80 18.26 -2.59
CA GLY A 182 -10.92 19.69 -2.29
C GLY A 182 -9.67 20.31 -1.67
N LYS A 183 -9.79 20.79 -0.42
CA LYS A 183 -8.69 21.40 0.33
C LYS A 183 -8.04 20.41 1.29
N ASP A 184 -7.79 19.18 0.86
CA ASP A 184 -7.02 18.22 1.65
C ASP A 184 -5.57 18.69 1.90
N VAL A 185 -5.24 18.86 3.18
CA VAL A 185 -3.94 19.38 3.63
C VAL A 185 -2.84 18.34 3.45
N VAL A 186 -3.13 17.04 3.55
CA VAL A 186 -2.13 15.96 3.48
C VAL A 186 -1.40 15.98 2.13
N ALA A 187 -2.14 16.15 1.05
CA ALA A 187 -1.60 16.25 -0.30
C ALA A 187 -0.82 17.55 -0.58
N ARG A 188 -0.90 18.56 0.31
CA ARG A 188 -0.27 19.87 0.12
C ARG A 188 0.83 20.20 1.13
N ILE A 189 0.98 19.41 2.19
CA ILE A 189 2.12 19.58 3.10
C ILE A 189 3.32 18.89 2.46
N GLY A 190 4.35 19.67 2.13
CA GLY A 190 5.65 19.12 1.72
C GLY A 190 6.46 18.67 2.94
N LEU A 191 7.46 17.81 2.72
CA LEU A 191 8.37 17.28 3.74
C LEU A 191 8.84 18.31 4.78
N SER A 192 9.30 19.48 4.34
CA SER A 192 9.77 20.56 5.22
C SER A 192 8.67 21.18 6.08
N GLN A 193 7.45 21.31 5.55
CA GLN A 193 6.30 21.82 6.30
C GLN A 193 5.79 20.79 7.31
N MET A 194 5.94 19.51 6.98
CA MET A 194 5.69 18.37 7.85
C MET A 194 6.65 18.38 9.06
N GLU A 195 7.93 18.67 8.86
CA GLU A 195 8.90 18.83 9.96
C GLU A 195 8.59 20.04 10.86
N VAL A 196 8.22 21.17 10.28
CA VAL A 196 7.82 22.36 11.05
C VAL A 196 6.57 22.05 11.89
N LEU A 197 5.57 21.39 11.29
CA LEU A 197 4.38 20.94 12.01
C LEU A 197 4.73 19.96 13.14
N ARG A 198 5.67 19.04 12.92
CA ARG A 198 6.20 18.16 13.97
C ARG A 198 6.82 18.95 15.12
N ALA A 199 7.71 19.89 14.80
CA ALA A 199 8.40 20.71 15.80
C ALA A 199 7.38 21.52 16.62
N ASP A 200 6.38 22.09 15.97
CA ASP A 200 5.31 22.85 16.61
C ASP A 200 4.43 21.95 17.50
N LEU A 201 4.03 20.76 17.03
CA LEU A 201 3.27 19.80 17.82
C LEU A 201 4.05 19.31 19.05
N LEU A 202 5.33 18.96 18.90
CA LEU A 202 6.19 18.57 20.02
C LEU A 202 6.36 19.71 21.02
N ASN A 203 6.53 20.95 20.54
CA ASN A 203 6.60 22.14 21.39
C ASN A 203 5.29 22.37 22.15
N VAL A 204 4.13 22.16 21.54
CA VAL A 204 2.82 22.30 22.22
C VAL A 204 2.59 21.17 23.22
N LEU A 205 2.97 19.93 22.90
CA LEU A 205 2.86 18.79 23.81
C LEU A 205 3.79 18.93 25.02
N THR A 206 5.03 19.36 24.83
CA THR A 206 5.98 19.61 25.93
C THR A 206 5.59 20.79 26.81
N ARG A 207 4.87 21.77 26.25
CA ARG A 207 4.35 22.94 26.99
C ARG A 207 2.96 22.73 27.59
N SER A 208 2.19 21.74 27.12
CA SER A 208 0.92 21.34 27.74
C SER A 208 1.18 20.57 29.02
N ARG A 209 1.05 21.25 30.15
CA ARG A 209 1.17 20.67 31.49
C ARG A 209 -0.17 20.23 32.09
N GLU A 210 -1.28 20.47 31.39
CA GLU A 210 -2.61 20.07 31.84
C GLU A 210 -3.04 18.77 31.16
N THR A 211 -3.25 17.73 31.98
CA THR A 211 -4.08 16.59 31.62
C THR A 211 -5.51 17.08 31.41
N LYS A 212 -6.18 16.68 30.32
CA LYS A 212 -7.65 16.79 30.25
C LYS A 212 -8.23 15.95 31.38
N VAL A 213 -8.55 16.59 32.49
CA VAL A 213 -9.36 16.04 33.58
C VAL A 213 -10.60 16.92 33.65
N GLU A 214 -11.76 16.26 33.71
CA GLU A 214 -13.09 16.82 33.93
C GLU A 214 -13.15 17.79 35.11
#